data_AF-A0A498H6I5-F1
#
_entry.id   AF-A0A498H6I5-F1
#
_cell.length_a   1.000
_cell.length_b   1.000
_cell.length_c   1.000
_cell.angle_alpha   90.00
_cell.angle_beta   90.00
_cell.angle_gamma   90.00
#
_symmetry.space_group_name_H-M   'P 1'
#
loop_
_entity.id
_entity.type
_entity.pdbx_description
1 polymer ?
#
loop_
_entity_poly.entity_id
_entity_poly.type
_entity_poly.pdbx_seq_one_letter_code
_entity_poly.pdbx_strand_id
1 'polypeptide(L)'
;MRIAGLILVTLLLSCSISGALAAEDGGDYIHISSMQVRFSGTDATVDLFYDLDFFGDMYVFALGSRHLKPEFESFFYDFEEVKVIELGRSHSRFLLKNVSRESENFYLHDEKKLGRQVDSLVVIYPAGSSKTMGSMDSIPNLFYEKP
;
A
#
# COMPACT_ATOMS: atom_id res chain seq x y z
N MET A 1 27.89 23.16 -31.78
CA MET A 1 27.75 22.09 -30.76
C MET A 1 27.10 22.53 -29.44
N ARG A 2 26.83 23.82 -29.18
CA ARG A 2 26.19 24.27 -27.91
C ARG A 2 24.66 24.20 -27.90
N ILE A 3 24.03 24.26 -29.08
CA ILE A 3 22.56 24.26 -29.22
C ILE A 3 21.99 22.84 -29.12
N ALA A 4 22.70 21.83 -29.64
CA ALA A 4 22.28 20.43 -29.58
C ALA A 4 22.19 19.90 -28.13
N GLY A 5 23.11 20.31 -27.25
CA GLY A 5 23.05 19.96 -25.82
C GLY A 5 21.87 20.61 -25.10
N LEU A 6 21.54 21.86 -25.45
CA LEU A 6 20.39 22.56 -24.87
C LEU A 6 19.05 21.94 -25.31
N ILE A 7 18.96 21.52 -26.59
CA ILE A 7 17.81 20.78 -27.13
C ILE A 7 17.66 19.42 -26.45
N LEU A 8 18.76 18.68 -26.24
CA LEU A 8 18.71 17.39 -25.55
C LEU A 8 18.25 17.53 -24.09
N VAL A 9 18.74 18.55 -23.38
CA VAL A 9 18.34 18.83 -21.99
C VAL A 9 16.89 19.28 -21.92
N THR A 10 16.42 20.13 -22.83
CA THR A 10 14.99 20.52 -22.89
C THR A 10 14.08 19.37 -23.28
N LEU A 11 14.52 18.46 -24.16
CA LEU A 11 13.76 17.26 -24.53
C LEU A 11 13.64 16.27 -23.37
N LEU A 12 14.70 16.11 -22.57
CA LEU A 12 14.69 15.30 -21.34
C LEU A 12 13.80 15.91 -20.25
N LEU A 13 13.80 17.25 -20.13
CA LEU A 13 12.92 17.98 -19.21
C LEU A 13 11.45 17.97 -19.64
N SER A 14 11.14 17.97 -20.94
CA SER A 14 9.75 17.87 -21.40
C SER A 14 9.21 16.43 -21.33
N CYS A 15 10.04 15.41 -21.55
CA CYS A 15 9.65 14.01 -21.31
C CYS A 15 9.30 13.72 -19.84
N SER A 16 10.00 14.36 -18.89
CA SER A 16 9.72 14.17 -17.46
C SER A 16 8.41 14.82 -17.01
N ILE A 17 7.96 15.88 -17.69
CA ILE A 17 6.67 16.53 -17.40
C ILE A 17 5.50 15.73 -18.02
N SER A 18 5.67 15.17 -19.22
CA SER A 18 4.60 14.35 -19.84
C SER A 18 4.38 13.01 -19.14
N GLY A 19 5.43 12.38 -18.58
CA GLY A 19 5.27 11.17 -17.76
C GLY A 19 4.55 11.45 -16.42
N ALA A 20 4.70 12.65 -15.87
CA ALA A 20 4.03 13.07 -14.64
C ALA A 20 2.56 13.48 -14.83
N LEU A 21 2.17 13.86 -16.06
CA LEU A 21 0.80 14.30 -16.39
C LEU A 21 -0.05 13.22 -17.09
N ALA A 22 0.55 12.13 -17.59
CA ALA A 22 -0.18 10.99 -18.14
C ALA A 22 -0.74 10.04 -17.05
N ALA A 23 -0.54 10.37 -15.77
CA ALA A 23 -1.15 9.68 -14.63
C ALA A 23 -2.53 10.27 -14.30
N GLU A 24 -3.37 10.53 -15.32
CA GLU A 24 -4.79 10.90 -15.11
C GLU A 24 -5.65 9.70 -14.67
N ASP A 25 -5.04 8.53 -14.48
CA ASP A 25 -5.58 7.43 -13.67
C ASP A 25 -4.43 6.86 -12.83
N GLY A 26 -4.38 7.17 -11.53
CA GLY A 26 -3.30 6.79 -10.60
C GLY A 26 -3.26 5.29 -10.25
N GLY A 27 -3.48 4.42 -11.23
CA GLY A 27 -3.97 3.06 -11.00
C GLY A 27 -2.97 1.92 -11.06
N ASP A 28 -2.10 1.83 -12.08
CA ASP A 28 -1.74 0.48 -12.57
C ASP A 28 -0.26 0.08 -12.50
N TYR A 29 0.64 0.93 -12.02
CA TYR A 29 2.07 0.58 -11.96
C TYR A 29 2.47 -0.21 -10.71
N ILE A 30 1.58 -0.30 -9.70
CA ILE A 30 1.79 -1.13 -8.50
C ILE A 30 0.64 -2.12 -8.39
N HIS A 31 0.97 -3.40 -8.56
CA HIS A 31 0.03 -4.51 -8.44
C HIS A 31 0.20 -5.19 -7.07
N ILE A 32 -0.86 -5.22 -6.25
CA ILE A 32 -0.82 -5.80 -4.90
C ILE A 32 -1.19 -7.29 -4.96
N SER A 33 -0.18 -8.15 -4.98
CA SER A 33 -0.36 -9.60 -5.04
C SER A 33 -0.83 -10.20 -3.71
N SER A 34 -0.39 -9.65 -2.58
CA SER A 34 -0.85 -10.10 -1.27
C SER A 34 -0.77 -9.04 -0.19
N MET A 35 -1.74 -9.06 0.72
CA MET A 35 -1.77 -8.25 1.93
C MET A 35 -2.00 -9.15 3.14
N GLN A 36 -1.07 -9.15 4.09
CA GLN A 36 -1.23 -9.88 5.35
C GLN A 36 -1.50 -8.88 6.48
N VAL A 37 -2.62 -9.06 7.17
CA VAL A 37 -3.07 -8.20 8.26
C VAL A 37 -3.04 -8.98 9.55
N ARG A 38 -2.16 -8.60 10.48
CA ARG A 38 -2.04 -9.21 11.79
C ARG A 38 -2.64 -8.30 12.85
N PHE A 39 -3.80 -8.68 13.36
CA PHE A 39 -4.48 -7.95 14.42
C PHE A 39 -3.78 -8.15 15.77
N SER A 40 -3.65 -7.07 16.54
CA SER A 40 -3.09 -7.07 17.89
C SER A 40 -3.83 -6.02 18.73
N GLY A 41 -4.81 -6.48 19.51
CA GLY A 41 -5.69 -5.59 20.24
C GLY A 41 -6.51 -4.71 19.31
N THR A 42 -6.46 -3.40 19.51
CA THR A 42 -7.10 -2.38 18.66
C THR A 42 -6.31 -2.03 17.40
N ASP A 43 -5.07 -2.51 17.28
CA ASP A 43 -4.15 -2.17 16.19
C ASP A 43 -3.97 -3.36 15.21
N ALA A 44 -3.36 -3.09 14.06
CA ALA A 44 -2.92 -4.14 13.15
C ALA A 44 -1.57 -3.82 12.49
N THR A 45 -0.73 -4.84 12.33
CA THR A 45 0.45 -4.76 11.46
C THR A 45 0.10 -5.32 10.10
N VAL A 46 0.49 -4.62 9.04
CA VAL A 46 0.27 -5.03 7.66
C VAL A 46 1.59 -5.28 6.95
N ASP A 47 1.72 -6.44 6.34
CA ASP A 47 2.76 -6.75 5.36
C ASP A 47 2.12 -6.76 3.97
N LEU A 48 2.58 -5.86 3.10
CA LEU A 48 2.09 -5.68 1.75
C LEU A 48 3.13 -6.21 0.77
N PHE A 49 2.72 -7.10 -0.13
CA PHE A 49 3.54 -7.69 -1.18
C PHE A 49 3.00 -7.22 -2.53
N TYR A 50 3.89 -6.70 -3.36
CA TYR A 50 3.51 -6.08 -4.61
C TYR A 50 4.60 -6.15 -5.65
N ASP A 51 4.18 -6.02 -6.89
CA ASP A 51 5.04 -5.93 -8.06
C ASP A 51 4.89 -4.53 -8.67
N LEU A 52 6.01 -3.97 -9.10
CA LEU A 52 6.05 -2.74 -9.86
C LEU A 52 6.12 -3.07 -11.34
N ASP A 53 5.42 -2.32 -12.17
CA ASP A 53 5.65 -2.38 -13.61
C ASP A 53 7.06 -1.88 -13.97
N PHE A 54 7.45 -2.00 -15.23
CA PHE A 54 8.77 -1.59 -15.70
C PHE A 54 9.12 -0.13 -15.34
N PHE A 55 8.16 0.81 -15.44
CA PHE A 55 8.40 2.21 -15.17
C PHE A 55 8.46 2.50 -13.67
N GLY A 56 7.59 1.86 -12.88
CA GLY A 56 7.61 1.89 -11.41
C GLY A 56 8.92 1.36 -10.86
N ASP A 57 9.41 0.26 -11.42
CA ASP A 57 10.70 -0.33 -11.06
C ASP A 57 11.86 0.61 -11.38
N MET A 58 11.87 1.22 -12.57
CA MET A 58 12.89 2.22 -12.93
C MET A 58 12.84 3.45 -12.02
N TYR A 59 11.63 3.91 -11.69
CA TYR A 59 11.41 5.05 -10.80
C TYR A 59 11.95 4.77 -9.39
N VAL A 60 11.60 3.63 -8.81
CA VAL A 60 12.10 3.20 -7.49
C VAL A 60 13.59 2.93 -7.51
N PHE A 61 14.13 2.38 -8.60
CA PHE A 61 15.58 2.18 -8.75
C PHE A 61 16.34 3.51 -8.75
N ALA A 62 15.84 4.52 -9.46
CA ALA A 62 16.50 5.82 -9.57
C ALA A 62 16.36 6.67 -8.31
N LEU A 63 15.20 6.64 -7.64
CA LEU A 63 14.85 7.58 -6.57
C LEU A 63 14.70 6.93 -5.19
N GLY A 64 14.65 5.60 -5.12
CA GLY A 64 14.43 4.83 -3.90
C GLY A 64 12.95 4.68 -3.53
N SER A 65 12.65 3.59 -2.82
CA SER A 65 11.30 3.16 -2.40
C SER A 65 10.56 4.15 -1.51
N ARG A 66 11.26 5.09 -0.86
CA ARG A 66 10.64 6.14 -0.04
C ARG A 66 9.59 6.98 -0.81
N HIS A 67 9.74 7.05 -2.13
CA HIS A 67 8.83 7.80 -2.99
C HIS A 67 7.51 7.06 -3.27
N LEU A 68 7.38 5.80 -2.84
CA LEU A 68 6.11 5.05 -2.85
C LEU A 68 5.18 5.46 -1.70
N LYS A 69 5.66 6.24 -0.72
CA LYS A 69 4.86 6.64 0.45
C LYS A 69 3.49 7.26 0.08
N PRO A 70 3.39 8.20 -0.87
CA PRO A 70 2.10 8.79 -1.24
C PRO A 70 1.11 7.76 -1.79
N GLU A 71 1.59 6.75 -2.52
CA GLU A 71 0.74 5.66 -3.03
C GLU A 71 0.13 4.84 -1.90
N PHE A 72 0.93 4.53 -0.87
CA PHE A 72 0.45 3.78 0.28
C PHE A 72 -0.44 4.61 1.21
N GLU A 73 -0.23 5.93 1.29
CA GLU A 73 -1.18 6.84 1.94
C GLU A 73 -2.53 6.83 1.21
N SER A 74 -2.53 6.85 -0.13
CA SER A 74 -3.75 6.70 -0.91
C SER A 74 -4.36 5.30 -0.82
N PHE A 75 -3.55 4.25 -0.65
CA PHE A 75 -4.01 2.88 -0.49
C PHE A 75 -4.75 2.67 0.83
N PHE A 76 -4.26 3.26 1.92
CA PHE A 76 -4.85 3.17 3.26
C PHE A 76 -5.72 4.38 3.61
N TYR A 77 -6.36 5.03 2.62
CA TYR A 77 -7.09 6.29 2.83
C TYR A 77 -8.22 6.22 3.89
N ASP A 78 -8.82 5.05 4.11
CA ASP A 78 -9.92 4.86 5.06
C ASP A 78 -9.42 4.62 6.51
N PHE A 79 -8.10 4.54 6.72
CA PHE A 79 -7.50 4.35 8.04
C PHE A 79 -7.14 5.69 8.66
N GLU A 80 -7.51 5.89 9.92
CA GLU A 80 -7.28 7.15 10.64
C GLU A 80 -5.79 7.43 10.85
N GLU A 81 -5.02 6.40 11.21
CA GLU A 81 -3.59 6.54 11.49
C GLU A 81 -2.81 5.33 10.95
N VAL A 82 -1.92 5.64 10.00
CA VAL A 82 -1.05 4.69 9.31
C VAL A 82 0.40 5.10 9.55
N LYS A 83 1.20 4.19 10.11
CA LYS A 83 2.64 4.39 10.30
C LYS A 83 3.41 3.48 9.38
N VAL A 84 4.31 4.08 8.60
CA VAL A 84 5.28 3.35 7.79
C VAL A 84 6.34 2.76 8.71
N ILE A 85 6.46 1.43 8.73
CA ILE A 85 7.53 0.71 9.42
C ILE A 85 8.70 0.48 8.45
N GLU A 86 8.38 0.07 7.21
CA GLU A 86 9.36 -0.28 6.18
C GLU A 86 8.78 0.00 4.78
N LEU A 87 9.62 0.56 3.89
CA LEU A 87 9.31 0.72 2.47
C LEU A 87 10.38 0.04 1.62
N GLY A 88 9.99 -1.03 0.93
CA GLY A 88 10.85 -1.79 0.03
C GLY A 88 10.47 -1.64 -1.44
N ARG A 89 11.11 -2.44 -2.30
CA ARG A 89 10.83 -2.45 -3.74
C ARG A 89 9.66 -3.37 -4.11
N SER A 90 9.48 -4.47 -3.37
CA SER A 90 8.41 -5.46 -3.59
C SER A 90 7.64 -5.84 -2.32
N HIS A 91 8.05 -5.26 -1.18
CA HIS A 91 7.44 -5.50 0.11
C HIS A 91 7.52 -4.23 0.95
N SER A 92 6.45 -3.94 1.69
CA SER A 92 6.40 -2.84 2.65
C SER A 92 5.63 -3.26 3.89
N ARG A 93 5.98 -2.66 5.03
CA ARG A 93 5.32 -2.95 6.31
C ARG A 93 4.76 -1.67 6.92
N PHE A 94 3.54 -1.79 7.43
CA PHE A 94 2.78 -0.69 8.04
C PHE A 94 2.22 -1.11 9.40
N LEU A 95 2.01 -0.12 10.26
CA LEU A 95 1.25 -0.23 11.50
C LEU A 95 0.02 0.65 11.38
N LEU A 96 -1.15 0.02 11.42
CA LEU A 96 -2.45 0.66 11.43
C LEU A 96 -2.92 0.77 12.87
N LYS A 97 -3.26 1.97 13.31
CA LYS A 97 -3.69 2.25 14.69
C LYS A 97 -5.20 2.33 14.80
N ASN A 98 -5.74 1.88 15.93
CA ASN A 98 -7.16 1.97 16.29
C ASN A 98 -8.09 1.43 15.19
N VAL A 99 -7.69 0.35 14.52
CA VAL A 99 -8.47 -0.30 13.46
C VAL A 99 -9.66 -1.08 14.00
N SER A 100 -9.63 -1.44 15.27
CA SER A 100 -10.70 -2.19 15.94
C SER A 100 -11.12 -1.50 17.22
N ARG A 101 -12.42 -1.54 17.52
CA ARG A 101 -12.97 -1.13 18.80
C ARG A 101 -12.97 -2.29 19.78
N GLU A 102 -12.65 -1.99 21.03
CA GLU A 102 -12.75 -2.94 22.13
C GLU A 102 -14.22 -3.10 22.56
N SER A 103 -14.65 -4.34 22.76
CA SER A 103 -15.91 -4.74 23.37
C SER A 103 -15.63 -5.81 24.42
N GLU A 104 -16.48 -5.99 25.42
CA GLU A 104 -16.29 -6.85 26.61
C GLU A 104 -15.19 -7.92 26.51
N ASN A 105 -15.38 -8.96 25.69
CA ASN A 105 -14.43 -10.05 25.48
C ASN A 105 -13.86 -10.11 24.05
N PHE A 106 -14.14 -9.10 23.23
CA PHE A 106 -13.87 -9.12 21.79
C PHE A 106 -13.28 -7.80 21.30
N TYR A 107 -12.68 -7.86 20.13
CA TYR A 107 -12.43 -6.69 19.30
C TYR A 107 -13.30 -6.79 18.05
N LEU A 108 -13.84 -5.64 17.65
CA LEU A 108 -14.68 -5.51 16.46
C LEU A 108 -13.95 -4.60 15.47
N HIS A 109 -13.59 -5.15 14.32
CA HIS A 109 -13.09 -4.40 13.19
C HIS A 109 -14.27 -4.14 12.25
N ASP A 110 -14.63 -2.88 12.09
CA ASP A 110 -15.59 -2.48 11.05
C ASP A 110 -14.85 -2.44 9.71
N GLU A 111 -15.56 -2.72 8.62
CA GLU A 111 -14.98 -2.76 7.27
C GLU A 111 -14.21 -1.47 6.95
N LYS A 112 -13.01 -1.65 6.39
CA LYS A 112 -12.16 -0.55 5.92
C LYS A 112 -11.77 -0.75 4.47
N LYS A 113 -12.12 0.23 3.63
CA LYS A 113 -11.83 0.21 2.20
C LYS A 113 -10.36 0.45 1.92
N LEU A 114 -9.89 -0.18 0.84
CA LEU A 114 -8.56 -0.01 0.30
C LEU A 114 -8.64 0.84 -0.97
N GLY A 115 -7.58 1.56 -1.29
CA GLY A 115 -7.51 2.41 -2.49
C GLY A 115 -7.49 1.61 -3.80
N ARG A 116 -7.23 0.30 -3.74
CA ARG A 116 -7.31 -0.63 -4.87
C ARG A 116 -7.48 -2.06 -4.38
N GLN A 117 -7.82 -2.95 -5.30
CA GLN A 117 -7.96 -4.38 -5.03
C GLN A 117 -6.61 -5.02 -4.68
N VAL A 118 -6.64 -5.98 -3.75
CA VAL A 118 -5.55 -6.92 -3.46
C VAL A 118 -5.95 -8.31 -3.91
N ASP A 119 -5.04 -9.05 -4.53
CA ASP A 119 -5.35 -10.39 -5.05
C ASP A 119 -5.57 -11.42 -3.94
N SER A 120 -4.86 -11.29 -2.82
CA SER A 120 -4.96 -12.18 -1.67
C SER A 120 -4.83 -11.42 -0.36
N LEU A 121 -5.94 -11.34 0.39
CA LEU A 121 -5.97 -10.82 1.75
C LEU A 121 -5.85 -11.97 2.75
N VAL A 122 -4.82 -11.93 3.59
CA VAL A 122 -4.62 -12.89 4.69
C VAL A 122 -4.83 -12.17 6.01
N VAL A 123 -5.92 -12.49 6.70
CA VAL A 123 -6.19 -12.01 8.05
C VAL A 123 -5.59 -12.99 9.04
N ILE A 124 -4.79 -12.49 9.99
CA ILE A 124 -4.15 -13.26 11.05
C ILE A 124 -4.68 -12.73 12.38
N TYR A 125 -5.42 -13.59 13.09
CA TYR A 125 -6.04 -13.28 14.37
C TYR A 125 -5.01 -13.32 15.51
N PRO A 126 -5.26 -12.65 16.66
CA PRO A 126 -4.33 -12.63 17.79
C PRO A 126 -3.94 -14.02 18.31
N ALA A 127 -4.86 -14.99 18.25
CA ALA A 127 -4.63 -16.39 18.62
C ALA A 127 -3.74 -17.17 17.62
N GLY A 128 -3.33 -16.55 16.51
CA GLY A 128 -2.46 -17.12 15.49
C GLY A 128 -3.16 -17.85 14.35
N SER A 129 -4.48 -18.10 14.45
CA SER A 129 -5.27 -18.61 13.32
C SER A 129 -5.31 -17.57 12.20
N SER A 130 -5.47 -18.03 10.96
CA SER A 130 -5.52 -17.16 9.79
C SER A 130 -6.64 -17.53 8.83
N LYS A 131 -7.15 -16.53 8.10
CA LYS A 131 -8.13 -16.68 7.04
C LYS A 131 -7.63 -15.97 5.78
N THR A 132 -7.60 -16.69 4.67
CA THR A 132 -7.25 -16.13 3.35
C THR A 132 -8.51 -15.88 2.54
N MET A 133 -8.53 -14.75 1.85
CA MET A 133 -9.61 -14.31 1.00
C MET A 133 -9.02 -13.80 -0.32
N GLY A 134 -9.60 -14.19 -1.45
CA GLY A 134 -9.15 -13.71 -2.76
C GLY A 134 -9.85 -12.40 -3.13
N SER A 135 -9.16 -11.58 -3.92
CA SER A 135 -9.69 -10.40 -4.61
C SER A 135 -10.52 -9.50 -3.71
N MET A 136 -9.85 -8.76 -2.82
CA MET A 136 -10.48 -7.90 -1.84
C MET A 136 -10.17 -6.43 -2.11
N ASP A 137 -11.17 -5.56 -2.05
CA ASP A 137 -11.04 -4.10 -2.12
C ASP A 137 -11.15 -3.44 -0.73
N SER A 138 -11.24 -4.25 0.32
CA SER A 138 -11.46 -3.85 1.70
C SER A 138 -10.92 -4.92 2.66
N ILE A 139 -10.60 -4.51 3.89
CA ILE A 139 -10.56 -5.44 5.02
C ILE A 139 -12.00 -5.55 5.53
N PRO A 140 -12.62 -6.74 5.50
CA PRO A 140 -14.04 -6.88 5.82
C PRO A 140 -14.31 -6.71 7.31
N ASN A 141 -15.59 -6.66 7.69
CA ASN A 141 -15.97 -6.73 9.10
C ASN A 141 -15.42 -8.02 9.75
N LEU A 142 -14.74 -7.88 10.88
CA LEU A 142 -14.16 -8.99 11.64
C LEU A 142 -14.47 -8.85 13.12
N PHE A 143 -14.58 -9.98 13.79
CA PHE A 143 -14.64 -10.05 15.24
C PHE A 143 -13.62 -11.08 15.73
N TYR A 144 -12.93 -10.80 16.83
CA TYR A 144 -11.94 -11.72 17.39
C TYR A 144 -11.82 -11.56 18.90
N GLU A 145 -11.52 -12.67 19.58
CA GLU A 145 -11.40 -12.72 21.04
C GLU A 145 -10.16 -11.97 21.54
N LYS A 146 -10.26 -11.48 22.77
CA LYS A 146 -9.09 -10.98 23.51
C LYS A 146 -8.17 -12.16 23.85
N PRO A 147 -6.84 -12.02 23.67
CA PRO A 147 -5.89 -13.05 24.06
C PRO A 147 -5.83 -13.26 25.59
#